data_AF-A0A359M5M4-F1
#
_entry.id   AF-A0A359M5M4-F1
#
_cell.length_a   1.000
_cell.length_b   1.000
_cell.length_c   1.000
_cell.angle_alpha   90.00
_cell.angle_beta   90.00
_cell.angle_gamma   90.00
#
_symmetry.space_group_name_H-M   'P 1'
#
loop_
_entity.id
_entity.type
_entity.pdbx_description
1 polymer ?
#
loop_
_entity_poly.entity_id
_entity_poly.type
_entity_poly.pdbx_seq_one_letter_code
_entity_poly.pdbx_strand_id
1 'polypeptide(L)' 'MSAGGGVDKVNLKEKLALFGEHWSPRIVAELNGQHVKLVKFQGPFDWHFHAAEDEAFLVVAG' A
#
# COMPACT_ATOMS: atom_id res chain seq x y z
N MET A 1 -23.66 -23.65 7.63
CA MET A 1 -22.40 -24.10 8.26
C MET A 1 -21.49 -22.88 8.33
N SER A 2 -21.28 -22.35 9.52
CA SER A 2 -20.38 -21.22 9.78
C SER A 2 -18.95 -21.73 9.67
N ALA A 3 -18.24 -21.34 8.61
CA ALA A 3 -16.78 -21.42 8.60
C ALA A 3 -16.28 -20.26 9.46
N GLY A 4 -15.49 -20.54 10.50
CA GLY A 4 -14.91 -19.52 11.38
C GLY A 4 -14.20 -18.45 10.55
N GLY A 5 -14.68 -17.21 10.66
CA GLY A 5 -14.25 -16.08 9.83
C GLY A 5 -12.80 -15.72 10.11
N GLY A 6 -11.88 -16.27 9.32
CA GLY A 6 -10.51 -15.80 9.26
C GLY A 6 -10.49 -14.38 8.67
N VAL A 7 -9.73 -13.48 9.28
CA VAL A 7 -9.44 -12.16 8.70
C VAL A 7 -8.88 -12.36 7.28
N ASP A 8 -9.45 -11.67 6.30
CA ASP A 8 -8.88 -11.60 4.95
C ASP A 8 -7.52 -10.91 5.02
N LYS A 9 -6.45 -11.71 4.96
CA LYS A 9 -5.07 -11.21 5.05
C LYS A 9 -4.62 -10.65 3.71
N VAL A 10 -3.95 -9.49 3.76
CA VAL A 10 -3.26 -8.93 2.60
C VAL A 10 -1.81 -9.42 2.59
N ASN A 11 -1.47 -10.32 1.67
CA ASN A 11 -0.08 -10.69 1.42
C ASN A 11 0.58 -9.64 0.52
N LEU A 12 1.47 -8.81 1.09
CA LEU A 12 2.13 -7.71 0.36
C LEU A 12 2.95 -8.20 -0.83
N LYS A 13 3.66 -9.33 -0.69
CA LYS A 13 4.48 -9.91 -1.77
C LYS A 13 3.63 -10.31 -2.97
N GLU A 14 2.52 -11.00 -2.70
CA GLU A 14 1.59 -11.42 -3.76
C GLU A 14 0.97 -10.21 -4.45
N LYS A 15 0.52 -9.20 -3.70
CA LYS A 15 -0.07 -7.97 -4.28
C LYS A 15 0.94 -7.16 -5.09
N LEU A 16 2.19 -7.03 -4.63
CA LEU A 16 3.28 -6.35 -5.37
C LEU A 16 3.67 -7.07 -6.67
N ALA A 17 3.42 -8.38 -6.77
CA ALA A 17 3.69 -9.15 -7.98
C ALA A 17 2.64 -8.92 -9.09
N LEU A 18 1.45 -8.37 -8.75
CA LEU A 18 0.36 -8.17 -9.70
C LEU A 18 0.54 -6.94 -10.60
N PHE A 19 1.51 -6.06 -10.32
CA PHE A 19 1.72 -4.83 -11.09
C PHE A 19 3.20 -4.52 -11.23
N GLY A 20 3.59 -3.84 -12.30
CA GLY A 20 4.98 -3.53 -12.64
C GLY A 20 5.26 -2.03 -12.74
N GLU A 21 4.22 -1.21 -12.76
CA GLU A 21 4.29 0.23 -12.94
C GLU A 21 4.89 0.91 -11.71
N HIS A 22 5.79 1.86 -11.97
CA HIS A 22 6.36 2.72 -10.94
C HIS A 22 5.46 3.93 -10.72
N TRP A 23 5.52 4.52 -9.51
CA TRP A 23 4.81 5.75 -9.15
C TRP A 23 3.27 5.67 -9.30
N SER A 24 2.71 4.45 -9.27
CA SER A 24 1.26 4.21 -9.38
C SER A 24 0.75 3.47 -8.13
N PRO A 25 0.33 4.19 -7.08
CA PRO A 25 -0.13 3.58 -5.83
C PRO A 25 -1.41 2.75 -6.02
N ARG A 26 -1.44 1.55 -5.42
CA ARG A 26 -2.61 0.67 -5.40
C ARG A 26 -3.13 0.54 -3.96
N ILE A 27 -4.39 0.88 -3.70
CA ILE A 27 -5.02 0.67 -2.40
C ILE A 27 -5.25 -0.83 -2.20
N VAL A 28 -4.80 -1.38 -1.08
CA VAL A 28 -4.93 -2.81 -0.77
C VAL A 28 -5.70 -3.09 0.51
N ALA A 29 -5.91 -2.07 1.35
CA ALA A 29 -6.75 -2.15 2.53
C ALA A 29 -7.16 -0.74 2.97
N GLU A 30 -8.20 -0.70 3.81
CA GLU A 30 -8.63 0.49 4.53
C GLU A 30 -8.65 0.17 6.03
N LEU A 31 -8.27 1.14 6.86
CA LEU A 31 -8.31 1.02 8.31
C LEU A 31 -8.59 2.41 8.87
N ASN A 32 -9.66 2.58 9.67
CA ASN A 32 -9.97 3.82 10.37
C ASN A 32 -9.97 5.09 9.48
N GLY A 33 -10.35 4.96 8.21
CA GLY A 33 -10.36 6.06 7.23
C GLY A 33 -9.01 6.32 6.53
N GLN A 34 -7.95 5.58 6.88
CA GLN A 34 -6.69 5.59 6.13
C GLN A 34 -6.66 4.50 5.06
N HIS A 35 -5.93 4.77 3.99
CA HIS A 35 -5.62 3.78 2.96
C HIS A 35 -4.23 3.18 3.18
N VAL A 36 -4.14 1.85 3.10
CA VAL A 36 -2.85 1.16 2.93
C VAL A 36 -2.60 1.01 1.44
N LYS A 37 -1.52 1.61 0.96
CA LYS A 37 -1.15 1.63 -0.46
C LYS A 37 0.14 0.84 -0.69
N LEU A 38 0.20 0.15 -1.82
CA LEU A 38 1.43 -0.45 -2.34
C LEU A 38 1.88 0.31 -3.59
N VAL A 39 3.16 0.61 -3.67
CA VAL A 39 3.76 1.37 -4.77
C VAL A 39 5.20 0.92 -4.97
N LYS A 40 5.66 0.95 -6.22
CA LYS A 40 7.06 0.76 -6.59
C LYS A 40 7.64 2.11 -6.96
N PHE A 41 8.77 2.47 -6.35
CA PHE A 41 9.46 3.73 -6.62
C PHE A 41 10.71 3.49 -7.45
N GLN A 42 10.99 4.41 -8.38
CA GLN A 42 12.21 4.36 -9.18
C GLN A 42 12.67 5.76 -9.54
N GLY A 43 13.90 6.09 -9.14
CA GLY A 43 14.47 7.42 -9.35
C GLY A 43 13.91 8.46 -8.36
N PRO A 44 14.13 9.76 -8.63
CA PRO A 44 13.65 10.84 -7.78
C PRO A 44 12.13 11.03 -7.89
N PHE A 45 11.54 11.59 -6.84
CA PHE A 45 10.17 12.10 -6.84
C PHE A 45 10.17 13.61 -6.66
N ASP A 46 9.10 14.25 -7.10
CA ASP A 46 8.93 15.69 -6.89
C ASP A 46 8.68 16.01 -5.41
N TRP A 47 9.23 17.14 -4.98
CA TRP A 47 8.94 17.70 -3.66
C TRP A 47 7.45 18.00 -3.55
N HIS A 48 6.82 17.47 -2.51
CA HIS A 48 5.40 17.68 -2.23
C HIS A 48 5.16 17.76 -0.72
N PHE A 49 3.99 18.28 -0.36
CA PHE A 49 3.60 18.52 1.03
C PHE A 49 2.11 18.24 1.20
N HIS A 50 1.79 17.55 2.30
CA HIS A 50 0.43 17.31 2.73
C HIS A 50 0.11 18.22 3.92
N ALA A 51 -0.88 19.11 3.77
CA ALA A 51 -1.18 20.12 4.80
C ALA A 51 -1.97 19.59 6.01
N ALA A 52 -2.65 18.45 5.84
CA ALA A 52 -3.65 17.97 6.79
C ALA A 52 -3.42 16.53 7.24
N GLU A 53 -2.41 15.85 6.72
CA GLU A 53 -2.15 14.44 6.98
C GLU A 53 -0.65 14.16 7.03
N ASP A 54 -0.25 13.30 7.95
CA ASP A 54 1.05 12.65 7.91
C ASP A 54 0.96 11.43 6.97
N GLU A 55 2.05 11.12 6.27
CA GLU A 55 2.16 9.90 5.47
C GLU A 55 3.24 8.98 6.02
N ALA A 56 2.87 7.74 6.31
CA ALA A 56 3.79 6.72 6.81
C ALA A 56 4.34 5.87 5.66
N PHE A 57 5.66 5.72 5.62
CA PHE A 57 6.35 4.88 4.65
C PHE A 57 6.98 3.65 5.32
N LEU A 58 6.64 2.47 4.81
CA LEU A 58 7.27 1.20 5.18
C LEU A 58 8.00 0.63 3.96
N VAL A 59 9.33 0.61 4.00
CA VAL A 59 10.15 0.03 2.93
C VAL A 59 10.10 -1.49 3.05
N VAL A 60 9.47 -2.15 2.07
CA VAL A 60 9.35 -3.62 2.02
C VAL A 60 10.57 -4.27 1.36
N ALA A 61 11.15 -3.60 0.36
CA ALA A 61 12.34 -4.04 -0.38
C ALA A 61 13.02 -2.82 -1.01
N GLY A 62 14.31 -2.94 -1.32
CA GLY A 62 15.13 -1.94 -2.00
C GLY A 62 16.22 -2.61 -2.83
#